data_AF-A0A2A4PL08-F1
#
_entry.id   AF-A0A2A4PL08-F1
#
_cell.length_a   1.000
_cell.length_b   1.000
_cell.length_c   1.000
_cell.angle_alpha   90.00
_cell.angle_beta   90.00
_cell.angle_gamma   90.00
#
_symmetry.space_group_name_H-M   'P 1'
#
loop_
_entity.id
_entity.type
_entity.pdbx_description
1 polymer ?
#
loop_
_entity_poly.entity_id
_entity_poly.type
_entity_poly.pdbx_seq_one_letter_code
_entity_poly.pdbx_strand_id
1 'polypeptide(L)' 'MRVKIDLRNEKIGFKIREHTLKRIPYLVVCGDKEVDSNELAVRSLSGKNMGNFTPEDFIALLAKNIAQRSKLEP' A
#
# COMPACT_ATOMS: atom_id res chain seq x y z
N MET A 1 7.37 12.21 1.23
CA MET A 1 6.73 10.87 1.34
C MET A 1 7.50 10.04 2.36
N ARG A 2 6.84 9.22 3.19
CA ARG A 2 7.50 8.32 4.15
C ARG A 2 7.09 6.89 3.85
N VAL A 3 8.07 5.99 3.72
CA VAL A 3 7.86 4.58 3.41
C VAL A 3 8.70 3.73 4.37
N LYS A 4 8.19 2.56 4.74
CA LYS A 4 8.93 1.53 5.47
C LYS A 4 8.67 0.19 4.79
N ILE A 5 9.73 -0.59 4.61
CA ILE A 5 9.67 -1.92 4.00
C ILE A 5 9.70 -2.96 5.11
N ASP A 6 8.82 -3.96 5.02
CA ASP A 6 8.74 -5.08 5.97
C ASP A 6 9.13 -6.40 5.30
N LEU A 7 10.42 -6.74 5.40
CA LEU A 7 11.01 -7.95 4.80
C LEU A 7 11.03 -9.16 5.74
N ARG A 8 10.34 -9.12 6.89
CA ARG A 8 10.35 -10.26 7.83
C ARG A 8 9.71 -11.50 7.19
N ASN A 9 10.20 -12.70 7.52
CA ASN A 9 9.59 -13.94 7.03
C ASN A 9 8.35 -14.32 7.88
N GLU A 10 7.31 -13.50 7.78
CA GLU A 10 6.05 -13.62 8.51
C GLU A 10 4.88 -13.77 7.55
N LYS A 11 3.79 -14.39 8.01
CA LYS A 11 2.56 -14.51 7.21
C LYS A 11 2.09 -13.14 6.74
N ILE A 12 1.75 -13.00 5.47
CA ILE A 12 1.30 -11.71 4.90
C ILE A 12 0.09 -11.13 5.64
N GLY A 13 -0.86 -11.99 6.06
CA GLY A 13 -2.01 -11.57 6.86
C GLY A 13 -1.63 -11.00 8.23
N PHE A 14 -0.55 -11.50 8.85
CA PHE A 14 -0.02 -10.96 10.10
C PHE A 14 0.56 -9.56 9.89
N LYS A 15 1.41 -9.39 8.86
CA LYS A 15 1.97 -8.08 8.49
C LYS A 15 0.88 -7.06 8.20
N ILE A 16 -0.12 -7.43 7.39
CA ILE A 16 -1.26 -6.55 7.06
C ILE A 16 -1.96 -6.11 8.34
N ARG A 17 -2.34 -7.05 9.20
CA ARG A 17 -3.03 -6.74 10.47
C ARG A 17 -2.18 -5.83 11.37
N GLU A 18 -0.89 -6.11 11.53
CA GLU A 18 0.02 -5.30 12.35
C GLU A 18 0.10 -3.85 11.84
N HIS A 19 0.27 -3.65 10.52
CA HIS A 19 0.38 -2.31 9.95
C HIS A 19 -0.96 -1.58 9.88
N THR A 20 -2.09 -2.28 9.72
CA THR A 20 -3.43 -1.70 9.88
C THR A 20 -3.62 -1.19 11.32
N LEU A 21 -3.19 -1.94 12.34
CA LEU A 21 -3.23 -1.49 13.74
C LEU A 21 -2.35 -0.25 13.99
N LYS A 22 -1.23 -0.12 13.27
CA LYS A 22 -0.38 1.09 13.27
C LYS A 22 -0.96 2.26 12.49
N ARG A 23 -2.19 2.13 11.98
CA ARG A 23 -2.90 3.13 11.18
C ARG A 23 -2.12 3.61 9.95
N ILE A 24 -1.42 2.68 9.29
CA ILE A 24 -0.70 3.01 8.05
C ILE A 24 -1.72 3.26 6.92
N PRO A 25 -1.72 4.44 6.27
CA PRO A 25 -2.74 4.83 5.29
C PRO A 25 -2.82 3.92 4.06
N TYR A 26 -1.66 3.47 3.59
CA TYR A 26 -1.52 2.63 2.41
C TYR A 26 -0.61 1.45 2.71
N LEU A 27 -1.09 0.26 2.37
CA LEU A 27 -0.34 -0.98 2.41
C LEU A 27 -0.09 -1.45 0.99
N VAL A 28 1.19 -1.52 0.61
CA VAL A 28 1.63 -2.00 -0.70
C VAL A 28 2.13 -3.43 -0.52
N VAL A 29 1.54 -4.37 -1.24
CA VAL A 29 1.91 -5.78 -1.22
C VAL A 29 2.54 -6.12 -2.57
N CYS A 30 3.74 -6.68 -2.53
CA CYS A 30 4.47 -7.18 -3.69
C CYS A 30 4.75 -8.67 -3.45
N GLY A 31 4.02 -9.55 -4.12
CA GLY A 31 4.33 -10.97 -4.19
C GLY A 31 4.90 -11.33 -5.57
N ASP A 32 5.08 -12.63 -5.81
CA ASP A 32 5.65 -13.13 -7.06
C ASP A 32 4.80 -12.72 -8.29
N LYS A 33 3.47 -12.76 -8.14
CA LYS A 33 2.54 -12.37 -9.22
C LYS A 33 2.67 -10.90 -9.60
N GLU A 34 2.79 -10.05 -8.59
CA GLU A 34 2.94 -8.60 -8.76
C GLU A 34 4.29 -8.24 -9.41
N VAL A 35 5.34 -8.98 -9.05
CA VAL A 35 6.66 -8.83 -9.69
C VAL A 35 6.61 -9.25 -11.16
N ASP A 36 5.96 -10.38 -11.46
CA ASP A 36 5.81 -10.87 -12.84
C ASP A 36 4.97 -9.92 -13.71
N SER A 37 3.92 -9.30 -13.15
CA SER A 37 3.07 -8.35 -13.87
C SER A 37 3.57 -6.90 -13.86
N ASN A 38 4.66 -6.60 -13.14
CA ASN A 38 5.13 -5.25 -12.86
C ASN A 38 4.01 -4.35 -12.27
N GLU A 39 3.24 -4.91 -11.35
CA GLU A 39 2.16 -4.23 -10.64
C GLU A 39 2.38 -4.27 -9.13
N LEU A 40 1.55 -3.54 -8.40
CA LEU A 40 1.54 -3.44 -6.95
C LEU A 40 0.11 -3.59 -6.46
N ALA A 41 -0.13 -4.51 -5.53
CA ALA A 41 -1.43 -4.63 -4.88
C ALA A 41 -1.53 -3.61 -3.74
N VAL A 42 -2.45 -2.65 -3.84
CA VAL A 42 -2.59 -1.55 -2.87
C VAL A 42 -3.85 -1.74 -2.01
N ARG A 43 -3.69 -1.56 -0.71
CA ARG A 43 -4.75 -1.59 0.30
C ARG A 43 -4.82 -0.28 1.08
N SER A 44 -6.04 0.20 1.33
CA SER A 44 -6.27 1.34 2.21
C SER A 44 -6.32 0.92 3.69
N LEU A 45 -6.15 1.91 4.57
CA LEU A 45 -6.35 1.73 6.02
C LEU A 45 -7.75 1.20 6.38
N SER A 46 -8.79 1.60 5.64
CA SER A 46 -10.16 1.11 5.83
C SER A 46 -10.35 -0.37 5.46
N GLY A 47 -9.29 -1.06 5.02
CA GLY A 47 -9.32 -2.46 4.63
C GLY A 47 -9.83 -2.69 3.21
N LYS A 48 -10.08 -1.63 2.44
CA LYS A 48 -10.50 -1.72 1.04
C LYS A 48 -9.29 -2.05 0.15
N ASN A 49 -9.44 -3.07 -0.70
CA ASN A 49 -8.53 -3.29 -1.80
C ASN A 49 -8.73 -2.18 -2.83
N MET A 50 -7.67 -1.44 -3.14
CA MET A 50 -7.69 -0.42 -4.19
C MET A 50 -7.39 -1.02 -5.57
N GLY A 51 -7.01 -2.30 -5.61
CA GLY A 51 -6.64 -3.02 -6.84
C GLY A 51 -5.14 -3.01 -7.06
N ASN A 52 -4.77 -3.34 -8.30
CA ASN A 52 -3.40 -3.38 -8.77
C ASN A 52 -3.08 -2.06 -9.47
N PHE A 53 -1.88 -1.53 -9.23
CA PHE A 53 -1.36 -0.32 -9.86
C PHE A 53 0.03 -0.61 -10.40
N THR A 54 0.41 0.02 -11.50
CA THR A 54 1.83 0.10 -11.83
C THR A 54 2.56 0.92 -10.76
N PRO A 55 3.87 0.70 -10.53
CA PRO A 55 4.66 1.55 -9.65
C PRO A 55 4.53 3.04 -9.96
N GLU A 56 4.54 3.39 -11.25
CA GLU A 56 4.45 4.76 -11.74
C GLU A 56 3.09 5.40 -11.41
N ASP A 57 1.99 4.70 -11.69
CA ASP A 57 0.64 5.18 -11.43
C ASP A 57 0.40 5.39 -9.94
N PHE A 58 0.91 4.47 -9.11
CA PHE A 58 0.76 4.57 -7.67
C PHE A 58 1.56 5.74 -7.08
N ILE A 59 2.78 5.99 -7.57
CA ILE A 59 3.59 7.15 -7.16
C ILE A 59 2.88 8.45 -7.55
N ALA A 60 2.32 8.54 -8.75
CA ALA A 60 1.58 9.72 -9.21
C ALA A 60 0.33 9.98 -8.32
N LEU A 61 -0.42 8.92 -7.99
CA LEU A 61 -1.56 8.99 -7.08
C LEU A 61 -1.14 9.50 -5.69
N LEU A 62 -0.06 8.95 -5.12
CA LEU A 62 0.46 9.37 -3.82
C LEU A 62 0.91 10.84 -3.83
N ALA A 63 1.63 11.26 -4.87
CA ALA A 63 2.10 12.63 -5.01
C ALA A 63 0.93 13.61 -5.05
N LYS A 64 -0.12 13.29 -5.81
CA LYS A 64 -1.36 14.09 -5.88
C LYS A 64 -2.05 14.18 -4.52
N ASN A 65 -2.23 13.06 -3.83
CA ASN A 65 -2.90 13.04 -2.52
C ASN A 65 -2.11 13.82 -1.45
N ILE A 66 -0.78 13.73 -1.46
CA ILE A 66 0.09 14.49 -0.56
C ILE A 66 -0.02 16.00 -0.86
N ALA A 67 0.03 16.39 -2.13
CA ALA A 67 -0.07 17.79 -2.55
C ALA A 67 -1.43 18.41 -2.17
N GLN A 68 -2.52 17.63 -2.29
CA GLN A 68 -3.87 18.09 -1.97
C GLN A 68 -4.17 18.11 -0.46
N ARG A 69 -3.28 17.59 0.39
CA ARG A 69 -3.53 17.37 1.83
C ARG A 69 -4.89 16.71 2.11
N SER A 70 -5.38 15.90 1.17
CA SER A 70 -6.66 15.24 1.29
C SER A 70 -6.59 14.27 2.48
N LYS A 71 -7.48 14.46 3.46
CA LYS A 71 -7.72 13.43 4.47
C LYS A 71 -8.28 12.23 3.72
N LEU A 72 -7.61 11.08 3.82
CA LEU A 72 -8.22 9.81 3.43
C LEU A 72 -9.46 9.64 4.32
N GLU A 73 -10.62 9.62 3.69
CA GLU A 73 -11.89 9.47 4.40
C GLU A 73 -11.86 8.15 5.20
N PRO A 74 -12.34 8.18 6.46
CA PRO A 74 -12.27 7.06 7.39
C PRO A 74 -13.09 5.84 6.94
#